data_AF-A0A9E8MYY4-F1
#
_entry.id   AF-A0A9E8MYY4-F1
#
_cell.length_a   1.000
_cell.length_b   1.000
_cell.length_c   1.000
_cell.angle_alpha   90.00
_cell.angle_beta   90.00
_cell.angle_gamma   90.00
#
_symmetry.space_group_name_H-M   'P 1'
#
loop_
_entity.id
_entity.type
_entity.pdbx_description
1 polymer ?
#
loop_
_entity_poly.entity_id
_entity_poly.type
_entity_poly.pdbx_seq_one_letter_code
_entity_poly.pdbx_strand_id
1 'polypeptide(L)'
;MFPYSESFEGNLGAWKQATGDDLNWTINSGGTPSTGTGPSSAIDGTSYIYVEASGNGTGYPTKRAILNSPCLDLSSLSTAKFGFQYHMFGATIGTLTVEARTGNAGNWVSLFSKTGAQGSDWNAVIIDLDAYAGNTSVQLRINTVTGSNYTGDVAIDAIQIGANIDGPGSTDCVGNISNFPSTESFETTLGDWSQETSVDDLDWTRRFGGTPSSRNRT
;
A
#
# COMPACT_ATOMS: atom_id res chain seq x y z
N MET A 1 -7.24 11.14 15.06
CA MET A 1 -8.63 10.75 14.76
C MET A 1 -8.56 9.73 13.65
N PHE A 2 -9.29 8.62 13.76
CA PHE A 2 -9.33 7.59 12.73
C PHE A 2 -10.57 7.78 11.84
N PRO A 3 -10.50 7.44 10.54
CA PRO A 3 -9.36 6.85 9.85
C PRO A 3 -8.18 7.83 9.71
N TYR A 4 -6.96 7.29 9.72
CA TYR A 4 -5.73 8.01 9.41
C TYR A 4 -5.24 7.54 8.04
N SER A 5 -4.87 8.48 7.17
CA SER A 5 -4.33 8.19 5.85
C SER A 5 -3.01 8.92 5.63
N GLU A 6 -2.14 8.34 4.82
CA GLU A 6 -0.86 8.91 4.42
C GLU A 6 -0.49 8.47 3.00
N SER A 7 -0.32 9.45 2.10
CA SER A 7 0.05 9.24 0.69
C SER A 7 1.38 9.90 0.33
N PHE A 8 2.16 10.36 1.32
CA PHE A 8 3.56 10.79 1.14
C PHE A 8 3.80 11.95 0.16
N GLU A 9 2.83 12.85 0.00
CA GLU A 9 2.92 14.01 -0.88
C GLU A 9 3.95 15.03 -0.37
N GLY A 10 5.21 14.82 -0.79
CA GLY A 10 6.35 15.68 -0.51
C GLY A 10 6.96 15.57 0.89
N ASN A 11 6.38 14.79 1.81
CA ASN A 11 6.94 14.52 3.14
C ASN A 11 6.48 13.18 3.73
N LEU A 12 7.12 12.71 4.82
CA LEU A 12 6.77 11.46 5.51
C LEU A 12 5.57 11.59 6.48
N GLY A 13 4.96 12.76 6.55
CA GLY A 13 3.91 13.11 7.50
C GLY A 13 4.33 12.83 8.94
N ALA A 14 3.55 12.01 9.64
CA ALA A 14 3.81 11.63 11.02
C ALA A 14 4.79 10.46 11.17
N TRP A 15 5.16 9.81 10.07
CA TRP A 15 6.09 8.67 10.07
C TRP A 15 7.53 9.14 10.24
N LYS A 16 8.35 8.27 10.83
CA LYS A 16 9.74 8.59 11.17
C LYS A 16 10.68 7.48 10.76
N GLN A 17 11.76 7.87 10.08
CA GLN A 17 12.91 7.01 9.83
C GLN A 17 13.50 6.53 11.15
N ALA A 18 13.99 5.31 11.17
CA ALA A 18 14.92 4.91 12.22
C ALA A 18 16.30 5.56 11.99
N THR A 19 17.14 5.53 13.01
CA THR A 19 18.52 6.06 12.97
C THR A 19 19.57 4.98 13.22
N GLY A 20 19.14 3.75 13.47
CA GLY A 20 20.01 2.61 13.82
C GLY A 20 20.01 1.49 12.78
N ASP A 21 19.48 1.78 11.60
CA ASP A 21 19.46 0.94 10.40
C ASP A 21 20.47 1.45 9.36
N ASP A 22 20.52 0.80 8.20
CA ASP A 22 21.55 1.06 7.19
C ASP A 22 21.13 2.13 6.17
N LEU A 23 19.83 2.25 5.91
CA LEU A 23 19.26 3.04 4.83
C LEU A 23 17.99 3.77 5.27
N ASN A 24 17.59 4.74 4.47
CA ASN A 24 16.42 5.58 4.68
C ASN A 24 15.40 5.37 3.54
N TRP A 25 14.11 5.39 3.87
CA TRP A 25 13.05 5.54 2.88
C TRP A 25 13.14 6.93 2.21
N THR A 26 13.03 6.97 0.90
CA THR A 26 13.13 8.19 0.10
C THR A 26 11.80 8.45 -0.59
N ILE A 27 11.39 9.72 -0.66
CA ILE A 27 10.19 10.11 -1.41
C ILE A 27 10.57 10.28 -2.87
N ASN A 28 9.78 9.72 -3.78
CA ASN A 28 9.98 9.84 -5.22
C ASN A 28 8.66 10.09 -5.95
N SER A 29 8.78 10.64 -7.16
CA SER A 29 7.72 10.70 -8.14
C SER A 29 8.23 10.11 -9.47
N GLY A 30 7.39 9.34 -10.14
CA GLY A 30 7.79 8.61 -11.36
C GLY A 30 8.61 7.35 -11.08
N GLY A 31 9.45 6.93 -12.04
CA GLY A 31 10.27 5.72 -11.95
C GLY A 31 11.41 5.78 -10.92
N THR A 32 11.80 4.65 -10.36
CA THR A 32 13.03 4.55 -9.55
C THR A 32 14.29 4.71 -10.41
N PRO A 33 15.43 5.16 -9.86
CA PRO A 33 16.62 5.42 -10.68
C PRO A 33 17.25 4.17 -11.30
N SER A 34 17.05 3.00 -10.68
CA SER A 34 17.60 1.75 -11.19
C SER A 34 16.72 1.13 -12.27
N THR A 35 17.36 0.54 -13.30
CA THR A 35 16.65 0.08 -14.50
C THR A 35 15.97 -1.26 -14.27
N GLY A 36 14.70 -1.38 -14.70
CA GLY A 36 13.95 -2.63 -14.58
C GLY A 36 13.54 -2.97 -13.15
N THR A 37 13.35 -1.97 -12.30
CA THR A 37 12.86 -2.11 -10.93
C THR A 37 11.83 -1.03 -10.60
N GLY A 38 11.16 -1.23 -9.47
CA GLY A 38 10.30 -0.21 -8.86
C GLY A 38 9.07 0.15 -9.69
N PRO A 39 8.19 1.00 -9.14
CA PRO A 39 7.01 1.46 -9.84
C PRO A 39 7.34 2.52 -10.89
N SER A 40 6.49 2.68 -11.90
CA SER A 40 6.59 3.76 -12.90
C SER A 40 6.01 5.08 -12.41
N SER A 41 5.12 5.05 -11.42
CA SER A 41 4.42 6.19 -10.82
C SER A 41 3.88 5.81 -9.43
N ALA A 42 3.54 6.82 -8.63
CA ALA A 42 2.74 6.63 -7.42
C ALA A 42 1.39 5.97 -7.73
N ILE A 43 0.77 5.37 -6.73
CA ILE A 43 -0.57 4.77 -6.84
C ILE A 43 -1.63 5.65 -6.18
N ASP A 44 -1.25 6.46 -5.20
CA ASP A 44 -2.09 7.53 -4.66
C ASP A 44 -1.37 8.88 -4.85
N GLY A 45 -2.08 9.88 -5.35
CA GLY A 45 -1.52 11.18 -5.65
C GLY A 45 -0.34 11.17 -6.63
N THR A 46 0.80 11.75 -6.22
CA THR A 46 1.95 11.98 -7.10
C THR A 46 3.25 11.39 -6.59
N SER A 47 3.33 11.13 -5.29
CA SER A 47 4.55 10.71 -4.62
C SER A 47 4.35 9.40 -3.89
N TYR A 48 5.42 8.61 -3.79
CA TYR A 48 5.45 7.41 -2.96
C TYR A 48 6.78 7.37 -2.22
N ILE A 49 6.90 6.46 -1.25
CA ILE A 49 8.18 6.20 -0.59
C ILE A 49 8.79 4.89 -1.08
N TYR A 50 10.10 4.85 -1.21
CA TYR A 50 10.83 3.65 -1.59
C TYR A 50 12.19 3.55 -0.92
N VAL A 51 12.73 2.34 -0.90
CA VAL A 51 14.12 2.08 -0.53
C VAL A 51 14.89 1.81 -1.80
N GLU A 52 15.87 2.67 -2.10
CA GLU A 52 16.73 2.51 -3.26
C GLU A 52 17.83 1.47 -2.97
N ALA A 53 17.76 0.34 -3.66
CA ALA A 53 18.77 -0.70 -3.55
C ALA A 53 20.06 -0.28 -4.27
N SER A 54 20.02 0.57 -5.30
CA SER A 54 21.23 0.95 -6.04
C SER A 54 22.24 1.74 -5.21
N GLY A 55 21.84 2.87 -4.63
CA GLY A 55 22.60 3.70 -3.69
C GLY A 55 24.08 3.90 -4.05
N ASN A 56 24.43 4.06 -5.33
CA ASN A 56 25.82 4.10 -5.81
C ASN A 56 26.69 2.90 -5.34
N GLY A 57 26.09 1.71 -5.25
CA GLY A 57 26.73 0.49 -4.76
C GLY A 57 26.67 0.29 -3.25
N THR A 58 25.97 1.16 -2.50
CA THR A 58 25.89 1.08 -1.03
C THR A 58 24.53 0.63 -0.49
N GLY A 59 23.50 0.58 -1.36
CA GLY A 59 22.14 0.14 -0.99
C GLY A 59 21.96 -1.38 -0.86
N TYR A 60 22.99 -2.16 -1.18
CA TYR A 60 22.99 -3.63 -1.14
C TYR A 60 24.38 -4.15 -0.77
N PRO A 61 24.52 -5.44 -0.40
CA PRO A 61 23.46 -6.38 -0.06
C PRO A 61 22.98 -6.25 1.39
N THR A 62 21.80 -6.81 1.68
CA THR A 62 21.27 -7.01 3.04
C THR A 62 21.21 -5.75 3.90
N LYS A 63 20.94 -4.60 3.28
CA LYS A 63 20.79 -3.34 3.99
C LYS A 63 19.39 -3.19 4.51
N ARG A 64 19.27 -2.72 5.74
CA ARG A 64 17.98 -2.53 6.41
C ARG A 64 17.53 -1.08 6.32
N ALA A 65 16.25 -0.87 6.06
CA ALA A 65 15.58 0.42 6.13
C ALA A 65 14.28 0.27 6.93
N ILE A 66 14.05 1.18 7.89
CA ILE A 66 12.95 1.12 8.84
C ILE A 66 12.22 2.46 8.86
N LEU A 67 10.91 2.39 8.68
CA LEU A 67 9.98 3.48 8.91
C LEU A 67 9.03 3.12 10.05
N ASN A 68 8.93 3.99 11.05
CA ASN A 68 8.04 3.80 12.19
C ASN A 68 6.85 4.75 12.10
N SER A 69 5.66 4.24 12.41
CA SER A 69 4.47 5.07 12.56
C SER A 69 4.59 5.99 13.78
N PRO A 70 3.75 7.04 13.88
CA PRO A 70 3.46 7.64 15.18
C PRO A 70 2.89 6.59 16.16
N CYS A 71 2.87 6.90 17.45
CA CYS A 71 2.13 6.10 18.41
C CYS A 71 0.62 6.27 18.15
N LEU A 72 -0.05 5.15 17.90
CA LEU A 72 -1.48 5.05 17.62
C LEU A 72 -2.23 4.84 18.93
N ASP A 73 -3.24 5.67 19.17
CA ASP A 73 -4.20 5.50 20.26
C ASP A 73 -5.46 4.81 19.73
N LEU A 74 -5.45 3.49 19.71
CA LEU A 74 -6.57 2.66 19.24
C LEU A 74 -7.63 2.42 20.32
N SER A 75 -7.60 3.16 21.44
CA SER A 75 -8.46 2.90 22.60
C SER A 75 -9.96 3.08 22.34
N SER A 76 -10.32 3.90 21.36
CA SER A 76 -11.71 4.14 20.95
C SER A 76 -12.23 3.15 19.91
N LEU A 77 -11.39 2.26 19.39
CA LEU A 77 -11.74 1.32 18.34
C LEU A 77 -12.02 -0.07 18.93
N SER A 78 -13.13 -0.68 18.52
CA SER A 78 -13.44 -2.09 18.81
C SER A 78 -12.84 -3.06 17.79
N THR A 79 -12.52 -2.56 16.59
CA THR A 79 -11.81 -3.26 15.53
C THR A 79 -10.80 -2.31 14.90
N ALA A 80 -9.66 -2.82 14.43
CA ALA A 80 -8.62 -2.01 13.82
C ALA A 80 -7.95 -2.75 12.67
N LYS A 81 -7.61 -2.01 11.62
CA LYS A 81 -6.94 -2.51 10.42
C LYS A 81 -5.85 -1.55 9.99
N PHE A 82 -4.84 -2.07 9.32
CA PHE A 82 -3.81 -1.31 8.63
C PHE A 82 -3.72 -1.74 7.16
N GLY A 83 -3.98 -0.80 6.25
CA GLY A 83 -3.89 -0.99 4.81
C GLY A 83 -2.76 -0.17 4.23
N PHE A 84 -2.10 -0.71 3.20
CA PHE A 84 -1.12 0.02 2.38
C PHE A 84 -0.94 -0.68 1.03
N GLN A 85 -0.50 0.05 0.02
CA GLN A 85 -0.06 -0.54 -1.24
C GLN A 85 1.46 -0.68 -1.25
N TYR A 86 1.95 -1.76 -1.85
CA TYR A 86 3.38 -2.00 -2.02
C TYR A 86 3.75 -2.39 -3.44
N HIS A 87 4.97 -2.08 -3.82
CA HIS A 87 5.56 -2.45 -5.10
C HIS A 87 6.90 -3.15 -4.88
N MET A 88 7.05 -4.33 -5.49
CA MET A 88 8.21 -5.20 -5.30
C MET A 88 8.60 -5.83 -6.65
N PHE A 89 9.15 -5.01 -7.55
CA PHE A 89 9.58 -5.44 -8.88
C PHE A 89 11.10 -5.30 -9.05
N GLY A 90 11.76 -6.39 -9.45
CA GLY A 90 13.20 -6.41 -9.70
C GLY A 90 13.80 -7.81 -9.58
N ALA A 91 15.01 -8.00 -10.09
CA ALA A 91 15.65 -9.32 -10.13
C ALA A 91 16.18 -9.78 -8.76
N THR A 92 16.52 -8.85 -7.86
CA THR A 92 17.07 -9.17 -6.53
C THR A 92 16.29 -8.45 -5.44
N ILE A 93 14.96 -8.53 -5.51
CA ILE A 93 14.08 -8.01 -4.47
C ILE A 93 14.35 -8.74 -3.16
N GLY A 94 14.53 -7.94 -2.11
CA GLY A 94 14.73 -8.44 -0.76
C GLY A 94 13.41 -8.76 -0.08
N THR A 95 13.24 -8.29 1.16
CA THR A 95 12.06 -8.58 1.99
C THR A 95 11.42 -7.29 2.46
N LEU A 96 10.09 -7.24 2.41
CA LEU A 96 9.25 -6.23 3.06
C LEU A 96 8.51 -6.89 4.23
N THR A 97 8.60 -6.32 5.42
CA THR A 97 7.91 -6.80 6.62
C THR A 97 7.17 -5.67 7.31
N VAL A 98 5.95 -5.93 7.77
CA VAL A 98 5.22 -5.06 8.69
C VAL A 98 5.15 -5.70 10.05
N GLU A 99 5.45 -4.92 11.07
CA GLU A 99 5.51 -5.36 12.45
C GLU A 99 4.72 -4.39 13.35
N ALA A 100 4.20 -4.90 14.46
CA ALA A 100 3.50 -4.09 15.46
C ALA A 100 3.98 -4.40 16.88
N ARG A 101 3.84 -3.42 17.77
CA ARG A 101 4.06 -3.59 19.21
C ARG A 101 3.12 -2.71 20.02
N THR A 102 2.89 -3.11 21.27
CA THR A 102 2.20 -2.29 22.28
C THR A 102 3.23 -1.65 23.21
N GLY A 103 3.12 -0.34 23.40
CA GLY A 103 4.04 0.46 24.22
C GLY A 103 5.46 0.57 23.62
N ASN A 104 6.29 1.40 24.26
CA ASN A 104 7.63 1.73 23.75
C ASN A 104 8.68 0.63 23.98
N ALA A 105 8.42 -0.29 24.91
CA ALA A 105 9.32 -1.40 25.28
C ALA A 105 8.77 -2.78 24.89
N GLY A 106 7.64 -2.83 24.17
CA GLY A 106 7.08 -4.09 23.69
C GLY A 106 7.95 -4.74 22.61
N ASN A 107 7.87 -6.07 22.51
CA ASN A 107 8.47 -6.82 21.43
C ASN A 107 7.71 -6.55 20.12
N TRP A 108 8.45 -6.45 19.03
CA TRP A 108 7.88 -6.38 17.69
C TRP A 108 7.35 -7.75 17.27
N VAL A 109 6.11 -7.77 16.79
CA VAL A 109 5.44 -8.95 16.24
C VAL A 109 5.28 -8.74 14.74
N SER A 110 5.75 -9.67 13.93
CA SER A 110 5.54 -9.62 12.47
C SER A 110 4.09 -9.97 12.14
N LEU A 111 3.44 -9.08 11.39
CA LEU A 111 2.06 -9.23 10.95
C LEU A 111 1.95 -9.57 9.46
N PHE A 112 2.96 -9.17 8.68
CA PHE A 112 3.02 -9.41 7.24
C PHE A 112 4.48 -9.48 6.81
N SER A 113 4.76 -10.34 5.83
CA SER A 113 6.06 -10.41 5.19
C SER A 113 5.94 -10.90 3.75
N LYS A 114 6.70 -10.27 2.85
CA LYS A 114 6.87 -10.69 1.45
C LYS A 114 8.35 -10.65 1.10
N THR A 115 8.78 -11.64 0.32
CA THR A 115 10.18 -11.77 -0.13
C THR A 115 10.19 -12.04 -1.62
N GLY A 116 11.16 -11.43 -2.32
CA GLY A 116 11.31 -11.59 -3.76
C GLY A 116 10.28 -10.81 -4.57
N ALA A 117 10.39 -10.89 -5.89
CA ALA A 117 9.55 -10.12 -6.80
C ALA A 117 8.07 -10.52 -6.72
N GLN A 118 7.17 -9.54 -6.75
CA GLN A 118 5.71 -9.70 -6.67
C GLN A 118 4.99 -9.25 -7.95
N GLY A 119 5.73 -8.95 -9.03
CA GLY A 119 5.18 -8.41 -10.28
C GLY A 119 5.43 -6.91 -10.42
N SER A 120 5.01 -6.34 -11.55
CA SER A 120 5.17 -4.93 -11.91
C SER A 120 4.06 -4.03 -11.39
N ASP A 121 3.04 -4.59 -10.76
CA ASP A 121 1.85 -3.85 -10.33
C ASP A 121 1.98 -3.45 -8.86
N TRP A 122 1.25 -2.40 -8.48
CA TRP A 122 1.02 -2.09 -7.08
C TRP A 122 0.09 -3.15 -6.47
N ASN A 123 0.44 -3.61 -5.27
CA ASN A 123 -0.29 -4.66 -4.57
C ASN A 123 -0.91 -4.10 -3.29
N ALA A 124 -2.24 -4.12 -3.18
CA ALA A 124 -2.94 -3.73 -1.97
C ALA A 124 -2.95 -4.86 -0.93
N VAL A 125 -2.78 -4.49 0.34
CA VAL A 125 -2.97 -5.41 1.47
C VAL A 125 -3.68 -4.72 2.62
N ILE A 126 -4.51 -5.48 3.33
CA ILE A 126 -5.12 -5.08 4.60
C ILE A 126 -4.69 -6.09 5.67
N ILE A 127 -4.10 -5.58 6.74
CA ILE A 127 -3.64 -6.33 7.90
C ILE A 127 -4.62 -6.09 9.05
N ASP A 128 -5.04 -7.18 9.68
CA ASP A 128 -5.85 -7.16 10.90
C ASP A 128 -5.02 -6.69 12.10
N LEU A 129 -5.52 -5.69 12.83
CA LEU A 129 -4.94 -5.14 14.05
C LEU A 129 -5.89 -5.28 15.26
N ASP A 130 -6.92 -6.13 15.20
CA ASP A 130 -7.92 -6.30 16.27
C ASP A 130 -7.27 -6.71 17.60
N ALA A 131 -6.17 -7.46 17.57
CA ALA A 131 -5.38 -7.78 18.76
C ALA A 131 -4.77 -6.55 19.48
N TYR A 132 -4.71 -5.41 18.79
CA TYR A 132 -4.18 -4.14 19.30
C TYR A 132 -5.29 -3.10 19.54
N ALA A 133 -6.53 -3.35 19.10
CA ALA A 133 -7.68 -2.49 19.38
C ALA A 133 -7.88 -2.32 20.91
N GLY A 134 -8.36 -1.15 21.33
CA GLY A 134 -8.51 -0.81 22.75
C GLY A 134 -7.22 -0.37 23.46
N ASN A 135 -6.04 -0.44 22.81
CA ASN A 135 -4.78 0.05 23.40
C ASN A 135 -4.53 1.53 23.09
N THR A 136 -4.01 2.27 24.08
CA THR A 136 -3.66 3.70 23.94
C THR A 136 -2.28 3.95 23.32
N SER A 137 -1.48 2.89 23.14
CA SER A 137 -0.10 3.00 22.66
C SER A 137 0.27 1.78 21.82
N VAL A 138 0.06 1.91 20.52
CA VAL A 138 0.44 0.91 19.52
C VAL A 138 1.39 1.57 18.52
N GLN A 139 2.40 0.85 18.05
CA GLN A 139 3.29 1.36 16.99
C GLN A 139 3.43 0.32 15.89
N LEU A 140 3.36 0.78 14.65
CA LEU A 140 3.65 -0.01 13.45
C LEU A 140 5.06 0.31 12.97
N ARG A 141 5.71 -0.70 12.40
CA ARG A 141 7.01 -0.59 11.75
C ARG A 141 6.96 -1.25 10.39
N ILE A 142 7.38 -0.51 9.38
CA ILE A 142 7.68 -1.02 8.06
C ILE A 142 9.19 -1.23 7.99
N ASN A 143 9.59 -2.44 7.65
CA ASN A 143 10.97 -2.88 7.70
C ASN A 143 11.31 -3.61 6.40
N THR A 144 12.24 -3.04 5.64
CA THR A 144 12.75 -3.62 4.40
C THR A 144 14.19 -4.05 4.58
N VAL A 145 14.55 -5.20 4.04
CA VAL A 145 15.94 -5.65 3.88
C VAL A 145 16.20 -5.82 2.39
N THR A 146 17.20 -5.12 1.85
CA THR A 146 17.54 -5.18 0.42
C THR A 146 18.15 -6.53 0.05
N GLY A 147 17.96 -6.95 -1.20
CA GLY A 147 18.46 -8.23 -1.69
C GLY A 147 19.96 -8.21 -2.02
N SER A 148 20.37 -9.11 -2.91
CA SER A 148 21.79 -9.33 -3.20
C SER A 148 22.42 -8.31 -4.16
N ASN A 149 21.63 -7.52 -4.87
CA ASN A 149 22.10 -6.57 -5.89
C ASN A 149 21.25 -5.29 -5.93
N TYR A 150 21.65 -4.32 -6.77
CA TYR A 150 20.97 -3.04 -6.93
C TYR A 150 19.56 -3.14 -7.51
N THR A 151 19.16 -4.28 -8.08
CA THR A 151 17.88 -4.45 -8.78
C THR A 151 16.75 -4.89 -7.83
N GLY A 152 16.67 -4.25 -6.66
CA GLY A 152 15.87 -4.71 -5.52
C GLY A 152 15.07 -3.63 -4.81
N ASP A 153 14.60 -2.62 -5.55
CA ASP A 153 13.84 -1.50 -5.01
C ASP A 153 12.47 -1.96 -4.46
N VAL A 154 12.09 -1.45 -3.29
CA VAL A 154 10.80 -1.73 -2.64
C VAL A 154 10.11 -0.39 -2.37
N ALA A 155 8.86 -0.25 -2.82
CA ALA A 155 8.07 0.96 -2.63
C ALA A 155 6.77 0.70 -1.86
N ILE A 156 6.28 1.74 -1.18
CA ILE A 156 5.02 1.76 -0.42
C ILE A 156 4.31 3.08 -0.64
N ASP A 157 2.98 3.01 -0.64
CA ASP A 157 2.11 4.16 -0.79
C ASP A 157 0.72 3.89 -0.17
N ALA A 158 -0.15 4.91 -0.16
CA ALA A 158 -1.57 4.83 0.17
C ALA A 158 -1.85 4.20 1.56
N ILE A 159 -1.14 4.61 2.61
CA ILE A 159 -1.36 4.07 3.95
C ILE A 159 -2.76 4.47 4.47
N GLN A 160 -3.45 3.53 5.11
CA GLN A 160 -4.71 3.74 5.83
C GLN A 160 -4.74 2.96 7.16
N ILE A 161 -5.26 3.57 8.22
CA ILE A 161 -5.46 2.93 9.53
C ILE A 161 -6.85 3.28 10.04
N GLY A 162 -7.63 2.28 10.47
CA GLY A 162 -8.97 2.51 11.02
C GLY A 162 -9.78 1.23 11.23
N ALA A 163 -11.01 1.36 11.70
CA ALA A 163 -11.91 0.21 11.92
C ALA A 163 -12.49 -0.35 10.61
N ASN A 164 -12.89 0.55 9.71
CA ASN A 164 -13.45 0.24 8.40
C ASN A 164 -12.62 0.98 7.35
N ILE A 165 -11.56 0.35 6.87
CA ILE A 165 -10.81 0.81 5.71
C ILE A 165 -11.16 -0.14 4.55
N ASP A 166 -11.58 0.42 3.43
CA ASP A 166 -11.99 -0.33 2.23
C ASP A 166 -10.79 -0.83 1.44
N GLY A 167 -9.62 -0.26 1.73
CA GLY A 167 -8.36 -0.64 1.14
C GLY A 167 -7.61 0.60 0.62
N PRO A 168 -6.28 0.56 0.67
CA PRO A 168 -5.42 1.63 0.19
C PRO A 168 -5.60 1.82 -1.33
N GLY A 169 -6.06 2.98 -1.79
CA GLY A 169 -6.38 3.26 -3.20
C GLY A 169 -7.78 2.84 -3.65
N SER A 170 -8.63 2.34 -2.75
CA SER A 170 -10.08 2.23 -3.01
C SER A 170 -10.69 3.63 -2.92
N THR A 171 -11.42 4.05 -3.94
CA THR A 171 -12.42 5.12 -3.77
C THR A 171 -13.37 4.67 -2.67
N ASP A 172 -13.58 5.50 -1.64
CA ASP A 172 -14.56 5.23 -0.57
C ASP A 172 -15.90 4.80 -1.20
N CYS A 173 -16.61 3.87 -0.57
CA CYS A 173 -17.97 3.51 -0.99
C CYS A 173 -18.84 4.78 -1.14
N VAL A 174 -19.13 5.21 -2.38
CA VAL A 174 -19.91 6.43 -2.65
C VAL A 174 -21.41 6.09 -2.63
N GLY A 175 -21.92 5.63 -1.50
CA GLY A 175 -23.34 5.28 -1.36
C GLY A 175 -23.63 4.32 -0.22
N ASN A 176 -24.86 4.36 0.29
CA ASN A 176 -25.35 3.43 1.30
C ASN A 176 -26.55 2.66 0.75
N ILE A 177 -26.42 1.35 0.62
CA ILE A 177 -27.58 0.45 0.45
C ILE A 177 -28.02 0.01 1.85
N SER A 178 -29.09 0.61 2.35
CA SER A 178 -29.61 0.32 3.70
C SER A 178 -30.84 -0.61 3.72
N ASN A 179 -31.41 -0.92 2.55
CA ASN A 179 -32.57 -1.80 2.41
C ASN A 179 -32.22 -3.03 1.57
N PHE A 180 -32.52 -4.21 2.13
CA PHE A 180 -32.30 -5.50 1.47
C PHE A 180 -33.62 -6.27 1.29
N PRO A 181 -33.81 -6.98 0.15
CA PRO A 181 -32.85 -7.13 -0.94
C PRO A 181 -32.75 -5.86 -1.80
N SER A 182 -31.54 -5.46 -2.16
CA SER A 182 -31.31 -4.45 -3.20
C SER A 182 -31.31 -5.13 -4.57
N THR A 183 -31.84 -4.44 -5.58
CA THR A 183 -31.83 -4.91 -6.97
C THR A 183 -31.26 -3.81 -7.83
N GLU A 184 -30.16 -4.10 -8.53
CA GLU A 184 -29.60 -3.24 -9.56
C GLU A 184 -29.62 -4.01 -10.89
N SER A 185 -30.11 -3.36 -11.94
CA SER A 185 -30.32 -3.95 -13.27
C SER A 185 -29.33 -3.43 -14.31
N PHE A 186 -28.64 -2.32 -14.00
CA PHE A 186 -27.72 -1.61 -14.89
C PHE A 186 -28.36 -1.08 -16.19
N GLU A 187 -29.69 -1.11 -16.32
CA GLU A 187 -30.40 -0.74 -17.56
C GLU A 187 -30.43 0.78 -17.83
N THR A 188 -30.23 1.61 -16.81
CA THR A 188 -30.35 3.08 -16.92
C THR A 188 -29.09 3.81 -16.46
N THR A 189 -28.53 3.41 -15.32
CA THR A 189 -27.28 3.94 -14.73
C THR A 189 -26.46 2.77 -14.16
N LEU A 190 -25.31 3.05 -13.54
CA LEU A 190 -24.59 2.06 -12.72
C LEU A 190 -25.24 1.86 -11.33
N GLY A 191 -26.36 2.55 -11.05
CA GLY A 191 -26.92 2.60 -9.71
C GLY A 191 -25.97 3.25 -8.72
N ASP A 192 -25.87 2.64 -7.54
CA ASP A 192 -24.91 2.99 -6.49
C ASP A 192 -23.49 2.42 -6.76
N TRP A 193 -23.29 1.70 -7.88
CA TRP A 193 -21.96 1.22 -8.27
C TRP A 193 -21.18 2.33 -8.96
N SER A 194 -19.92 2.50 -8.58
CA SER A 194 -18.95 3.34 -9.27
C SER A 194 -17.95 2.47 -10.05
N GLN A 195 -17.49 2.97 -11.19
CA GLN A 195 -16.28 2.45 -11.81
C GLN A 195 -15.08 3.07 -11.16
N GLU A 196 -14.04 2.27 -10.96
CA GLU A 196 -12.77 2.82 -10.52
C GLU A 196 -12.03 3.38 -11.73
N THR A 197 -11.57 4.63 -11.65
CA THR A 197 -11.11 5.41 -12.82
C THR A 197 -9.61 5.70 -12.82
N SER A 198 -8.89 5.33 -11.77
CA SER A 198 -7.49 5.68 -11.56
C SER A 198 -6.54 4.50 -11.31
N VAL A 199 -7.05 3.33 -10.91
CA VAL A 199 -6.19 2.17 -10.60
C VAL A 199 -6.50 0.88 -11.37
N ASP A 200 -7.54 0.83 -12.19
CA ASP A 200 -7.82 -0.36 -13.02
C ASP A 200 -7.37 -0.22 -14.47
N ASP A 201 -7.06 -1.36 -15.10
CA ASP A 201 -6.60 -1.41 -16.49
C ASP A 201 -7.76 -1.37 -17.51
N LEU A 202 -9.00 -1.58 -17.06
CA LEU A 202 -10.15 -1.88 -17.92
C LEU A 202 -11.47 -1.37 -17.34
N ASP A 203 -12.02 -0.35 -18.00
CA ASP A 203 -13.36 0.14 -17.72
C ASP A 203 -14.46 -0.84 -18.14
N TRP A 204 -15.44 -1.05 -17.24
CA TRP A 204 -16.72 -1.66 -17.55
C TRP A 204 -17.57 -0.74 -18.43
N THR A 205 -17.59 -1.01 -19.74
CA THR A 205 -18.47 -0.27 -20.65
C THR A 205 -19.89 -0.86 -20.68
N ARG A 206 -20.89 -0.10 -20.22
CA ARG A 206 -22.30 -0.48 -20.43
C ARG A 206 -22.64 -0.36 -21.90
N ARG A 207 -23.18 -1.44 -22.49
CA ARG A 207 -23.67 -1.47 -23.87
C ARG A 207 -25.02 -2.16 -23.95
N PHE A 208 -25.82 -1.74 -24.93
CA PHE A 208 -27.03 -2.43 -25.35
C PHE A 208 -26.74 -3.17 -26.66
N GLY A 209 -27.23 -4.41 -26.80
CA GLY A 209 -27.03 -5.24 -28.00
C GLY A 209 -25.87 -6.24 -27.90
N GLY A 210 -25.46 -6.82 -29.03
CA GLY A 210 -24.41 -7.85 -29.07
C GLY A 210 -23.01 -7.31 -28.73
N THR A 211 -22.16 -8.15 -28.16
CA THR A 211 -20.76 -7.82 -27.86
C THR A 211 -19.97 -7.60 -29.15
N PRO A 212 -19.34 -6.43 -29.35
CA PRO A 212 -18.51 -6.20 -30.53
C PRO A 212 -17.27 -7.08 -30.46
N SER A 213 -17.14 -8.02 -31.40
CA SER A 213 -15.87 -8.68 -31.67
C SER A 213 -15.47 -8.35 -33.10
N SER A 214 -14.32 -7.70 -33.27
CA SER A 214 -13.67 -7.62 -34.57
C SER A 214 -12.78 -8.86 -34.73
N ARG A 215 -13.25 -9.84 -35.49
CA ARG A 215 -12.32 -10.80 -36.12
C ARG A 215 -11.62 -10.09 -37.26
N ASN A 216 -10.50 -9.43 -37.01
CA ASN A 216 -9.54 -9.18 -38.09
C ASN A 216 -8.69 -10.42 -38.28
N ARG A 217 -9.19 -11.34 -39.10
CA ARG A 217 -8.36 -12.29 -39.85
C ARG A 217 -8.12 -11.70 -41.24
N THR A 218 -6.94 -11.15 -41.45
CA THR A 218 -6.24 -11.12 -42.75
C THR A 218 -4.75 -11.16 -42.45
#